data_AF-A0A2E5B4C4-F1
#
_entry.id   AF-A0A2E5B4C4-F1
#
_cell.length_a   1.000
_cell.length_b   1.000
_cell.length_c   1.000
_cell.angle_alpha   90.00
_cell.angle_beta   90.00
_cell.angle_gamma   90.00
#
_symmetry.space_group_name_H-M   'P 1'
#
loop_
_entity.id
_entity.type
_entity.pdbx_description
1 polymer ?
#
loop_
_entity_poly.entity_id
_entity_poly.type
_entity_poly.pdbx_seq_one_letter_code
_entity_poly.pdbx_strand_id
1 'polypeptide(L)'
;MKKFDVYKNIRKKAVIFGLPISLFALMMVAILASLLIIIFSFSFGIIIGVLVLNAVLYIVLTRITINPQLFQMAKAFPKIISNKRNSGFDYEQD
;
A
#
# COMPACT_ATOMS: atom_id res chain seq x y z
N MET A 1 -16.83 -4.78 35.84
CA MET A 1 -15.59 -4.99 35.04
C MET A 1 -15.78 -4.35 33.68
N LYS A 2 -14.85 -3.48 33.24
CA LYS A 2 -14.92 -2.87 31.90
C LYS A 2 -14.64 -3.94 30.84
N LYS A 3 -15.56 -4.13 29.89
CA LYS A 3 -15.34 -4.98 28.72
C LYS A 3 -14.56 -4.17 27.68
N PHE A 4 -13.46 -4.72 27.17
CA PHE A 4 -12.72 -4.15 26.06
C PHE A 4 -13.05 -4.96 24.82
N ASP A 5 -13.61 -4.33 23.79
CA ASP A 5 -13.78 -4.96 22.49
C ASP A 5 -12.42 -5.27 21.88
N VAL A 6 -12.29 -6.48 21.33
CA VAL A 6 -11.05 -6.90 20.67
C VAL A 6 -10.81 -6.02 19.46
N TYR A 7 -9.82 -5.13 19.54
CA TYR A 7 -9.47 -4.20 18.47
C TYR A 7 -8.86 -4.94 17.27
N LYS A 8 -9.71 -5.41 16.36
CA LYS A 8 -9.33 -6.22 15.18
C LYS A 8 -8.46 -5.47 14.16
N ASN A 9 -8.33 -4.14 14.27
CA ASN A 9 -7.56 -3.33 13.33
C ASN A 9 -6.04 -3.49 13.47
N ILE A 10 -5.52 -4.06 14.56
CA ILE A 10 -4.07 -4.34 14.71
C ILE A 10 -3.50 -5.29 13.64
N ARG A 11 -4.35 -6.11 13.02
CA ARG A 11 -3.95 -7.05 11.95
C ARG A 11 -4.06 -6.47 10.55
N LYS A 12 -4.62 -5.27 10.40
CA LYS A 12 -4.68 -4.60 9.10
C LYS A 12 -3.32 -4.01 8.82
N LYS A 13 -2.81 -4.23 7.60
CA LYS A 13 -1.56 -3.60 7.14
C LYS A 13 -1.68 -2.09 7.35
N ALA A 14 -0.64 -1.48 7.91
CA ALA A 14 -0.61 -0.03 8.05
C ALA A 14 -0.60 0.59 6.64
N VAL A 15 -1.57 1.46 6.42
CA VAL A 15 -1.73 2.27 5.21
C VAL A 15 -1.50 3.72 5.60
N ILE A 16 -0.61 4.38 4.87
CA ILE A 16 -0.24 5.78 5.08
C ILE A 16 -0.64 6.51 3.80
N PHE A 17 -1.55 7.50 3.92
CA PHE A 17 -2.10 8.25 2.78
C PHE A 17 -2.63 7.37 1.63
N GLY A 18 -3.28 6.25 1.96
CA GLY A 18 -3.86 5.32 0.98
C GLY A 18 -2.85 4.35 0.36
N LEU A 19 -1.58 4.39 0.76
CA LEU A 19 -0.52 3.52 0.25
C LEU A 19 -0.03 2.56 1.34
N PRO A 20 0.31 1.30 1.01
CA PRO A 20 1.02 0.43 1.93
C PRO A 20 2.42 0.99 2.20
N ILE A 21 3.01 0.66 3.35
CA ILE A 21 4.32 1.18 3.81
C ILE A 21 5.41 1.13 2.72
N SER A 22 5.49 0.05 1.93
CA SER A 22 6.50 -0.08 0.87
C SER A 22 6.31 0.94 -0.27
N LEU A 23 5.08 1.12 -0.73
CA LEU A 23 4.75 2.09 -1.78
C LEU A 23 4.88 3.53 -1.27
N PHE A 24 4.54 3.76 0.00
CA PHE A 24 4.79 5.03 0.66
C PHE A 24 6.29 5.35 0.71
N ALA A 25 7.14 4.39 1.08
CA ALA A 25 8.59 4.58 1.10
C ALA A 25 9.14 4.94 -0.29
N LEU A 26 8.65 4.29 -1.36
CA LEU A 26 9.01 4.63 -2.73
C LEU A 26 8.65 6.09 -3.09
N MET A 27 7.44 6.54 -2.69
CA MET A 27 7.02 7.93 -2.87
C MET A 27 7.94 8.90 -2.11
N MET A 28 8.32 8.57 -0.87
CA MET A 28 9.22 9.40 -0.07
C MET A 28 10.62 9.52 -0.69
N VAL A 29 11.17 8.43 -1.24
CA VAL A 29 12.45 8.47 -1.96
C VAL A 29 12.37 9.38 -3.19
N ALA A 30 11.27 9.30 -3.96
CA ALA A 30 11.06 10.16 -5.12
C ALA A 30 10.99 11.65 -4.73
N ILE A 31 10.30 11.98 -3.64
CA ILE A 31 10.23 13.36 -3.11
C ILE A 31 11.61 13.87 -2.72
N LEU A 32 12.41 13.05 -2.01
CA LEU A 32 13.76 13.44 -1.59
C LEU A 32 14.71 13.64 -2.78
N ALA A 33 14.66 12.74 -3.76
CA ALA A 33 15.44 12.87 -4.99
C ALA A 33 15.04 14.12 -5.78
N SER A 34 13.73 14.40 -5.84
CA SER A 34 13.16 15.59 -6.49
C SER A 34 13.62 16.88 -5.83
N LEU A 35 13.63 16.91 -4.50
CA LEU A 35 14.15 18.04 -3.73
C LEU A 35 15.63 18.29 -4.06
N LEU A 36 16.44 17.24 -4.14
CA LEU A 36 17.85 17.34 -4.51
C LEU A 36 18.01 17.96 -5.91
N ILE A 37 17.22 17.50 -6.88
CA ILE A 37 17.25 18.03 -8.25
C ILE A 37 16.88 19.51 -8.29
N ILE A 38 15.83 19.92 -7.58
CA ILE A 38 15.37 21.31 -7.56
C ILE A 38 16.45 22.25 -7.01
N ILE A 39 17.19 21.81 -5.98
CA ILE A 39 18.25 22.63 -5.37
C ILE A 39 19.44 22.82 -6.33
N PHE A 40 19.79 21.79 -7.12
CA PHE A 40 20.93 21.86 -8.05
C PHE A 40 20.58 22.38 -9.44
N SER A 41 19.32 22.23 -9.87
CA SER A 41 18.88 22.53 -11.22
C SER A 41 18.06 23.80 -11.23
N PHE A 42 18.72 24.95 -11.39
CA PHE A 42 18.10 26.28 -11.50
C PHE A 42 17.29 26.49 -12.82
N SER A 43 16.78 25.42 -13.43
CA SER A 43 15.98 25.47 -14.64
C SER A 43 14.49 25.34 -14.32
N PHE A 44 13.71 26.34 -14.73
CA PHE A 44 12.26 26.37 -14.52
C PHE A 44 11.55 25.14 -15.10
N GLY A 45 11.99 24.67 -16.28
CA GLY A 45 11.40 23.49 -16.92
C GLY A 45 11.61 22.21 -16.12
N ILE A 46 12.79 22.06 -15.48
CA ILE A 46 13.09 20.89 -14.64
C ILE A 46 12.26 20.91 -13.37
N ILE A 47 12.09 22.08 -12.74
CA ILE A 47 11.26 22.23 -11.54
C ILE A 47 9.82 21.79 -11.83
N ILE A 48 9.21 22.29 -12.91
CA ILE A 48 7.85 21.90 -13.30
C ILE A 48 7.76 20.41 -13.63
N GLY A 49 8.71 19.88 -14.41
CA GLY A 49 8.73 18.47 -14.80
C GLY A 49 8.81 17.53 -13.59
N VAL A 50 9.65 17.86 -12.62
CA VAL A 50 9.83 17.09 -11.39
C VAL A 50 8.55 17.10 -10.53
N LEU A 51 7.87 18.24 -10.41
CA LEU A 51 6.60 18.32 -9.69
C LEU A 51 5.51 17.45 -10.35
N VAL A 52 5.39 17.53 -11.67
CA VAL A 52 4.44 16.70 -12.44
C VAL A 52 4.76 15.22 -12.27
N LEU A 53 6.05 14.84 -12.31
CA LEU A 53 6.49 13.46 -12.13
C LEU A 53 6.05 12.91 -10.77
N ASN A 54 6.20 13.67 -9.68
CA ASN A 54 5.74 13.23 -8.36
C ASN A 54 4.22 13.05 -8.30
N ALA A 55 3.46 13.96 -8.92
CA ALA A 55 2.00 13.85 -8.97
C ALA A 55 1.55 12.60 -9.74
N VAL A 56 2.13 12.37 -10.93
CA VAL A 56 1.85 11.18 -11.75
C VAL A 56 2.21 9.91 -11.00
N LEU A 57 3.40 9.88 -10.37
CA LEU A 57 3.86 8.75 -9.58
C LEU A 57 2.85 8.43 -8.47
N TYR A 58 2.43 9.42 -7.68
CA TYR A 58 1.44 9.22 -6.61
C TYR A 58 0.12 8.64 -7.13
N ILE A 59 -0.40 9.15 -8.25
CA ILE A 59 -1.64 8.65 -8.86
C ILE A 59 -1.49 7.18 -9.27
N VAL A 60 -0.38 6.84 -9.92
CA VAL A 60 -0.09 5.47 -10.38
C VAL A 60 0.00 4.50 -9.19
N LEU A 61 0.74 4.84 -8.13
CA LEU A 61 0.86 3.96 -6.96
C LEU A 61 -0.48 3.79 -6.23
N THR A 62 -1.29 4.84 -6.17
CA THR A 62 -2.62 4.78 -5.55
C THR A 62 -3.56 3.89 -6.37
N ARG A 63 -3.57 4.02 -7.71
CA ARG A 63 -4.33 3.15 -8.61
C ARG A 63 -3.95 1.67 -8.47
N ILE A 64 -2.64 1.40 -8.36
CA ILE A 64 -2.10 0.05 -8.12
C ILE A 64 -2.59 -0.51 -6.78
N THR A 65 -2.62 0.31 -5.74
CA THR A 65 -3.05 -0.12 -4.39
C THR A 65 -4.54 -0.43 -4.33
N ILE A 66 -5.36 0.35 -5.04
CA ILE A 66 -6.83 0.15 -5.10
C ILE A 66 -7.19 -1.10 -5.92
N ASN A 67 -6.41 -1.42 -6.95
CA ASN A 67 -6.61 -2.59 -7.81
C ASN A 67 -5.53 -3.66 -7.57
N PRO A 68 -5.59 -4.41 -6.44
CA PRO A 68 -4.60 -5.43 -6.10
C PRO A 68 -4.57 -6.59 -7.12
N GLN A 69 -5.53 -6.66 -8.04
CA GLN A 69 -5.60 -7.62 -9.13
C GLN A 69 -4.42 -7.50 -10.11
N LEU A 70 -3.85 -6.30 -10.28
CA LEU A 70 -2.67 -6.07 -11.11
C LEU A 70 -1.39 -6.69 -10.50
N PHE A 71 -1.37 -6.89 -9.17
CA PHE A 71 -0.28 -7.48 -8.41
C PHE A 71 -0.65 -8.85 -7.80
N GLN A 72 -1.71 -9.49 -8.30
CA GLN A 72 -1.92 -10.93 -8.09
C GLN A 72 -0.87 -11.70 -8.90
N MET A 73 0.40 -11.57 -8.51
CA MET A 73 1.38 -12.65 -8.68
C MET A 73 0.71 -13.88 -8.11
N ALA A 74 0.39 -14.81 -9.01
CA ALA A 74 -0.53 -15.91 -8.82
C ALA A 74 -0.46 -16.48 -7.40
N LYS A 75 -1.63 -16.71 -6.78
CA LYS A 75 -1.74 -17.53 -5.58
C LYS A 75 -0.93 -18.81 -5.83
N ALA A 76 0.24 -18.92 -5.21
CA ALA A 76 1.08 -20.13 -5.34
C ALA A 76 0.34 -21.38 -4.86
N PHE A 77 -0.72 -21.19 -4.05
CA PHE A 77 -1.59 -22.26 -3.59
C PHE A 77 -3.07 -21.95 -3.85
N PRO A 78 -3.80 -22.84 -4.56
CA PRO A 78 -5.26 -22.75 -4.65
C PRO A 78 -5.88 -22.92 -3.26
N LYS A 79 -6.99 -22.21 -2.99
CA LYS A 79 -7.73 -22.25 -1.70
C LYS A 79 -8.23 -23.67 -1.33
N ILE A 80 -8.11 -24.60 -2.27
CA ILE A 80 -8.50 -26.01 -2.18
C ILE A 80 -7.57 -26.79 -1.23
N ILE A 81 -6.31 -26.36 -1.09
CA ILE A 81 -5.33 -27.02 -0.21
C ILE A 81 -5.22 -26.23 1.10
N SER A 82 -5.98 -26.66 2.10
CA SER A 82 -5.91 -26.14 3.46
C SER A 82 -5.60 -27.30 4.42
N ASN A 83 -4.49 -27.21 5.17
CA ASN A 83 -4.17 -28.17 6.22
C ASN A 83 -4.97 -27.91 7.53
N LYS A 84 -6.05 -27.14 7.46
CA LYS A 84 -6.89 -26.89 8.62
C LYS A 84 -7.68 -28.16 8.91
N ARG A 85 -7.40 -28.80 10.06
CA ARG A 85 -8.20 -29.92 10.56
C ARG A 85 -9.66 -29.49 10.59
N ASN A 86 -10.53 -30.21 9.87
CA ASN A 86 -11.96 -29.94 9.83
C ASN A 86 -12.57 -30.27 11.20
N SER A 87 -12.39 -29.39 12.18
CA SER A 87 -13.16 -29.37 13.40
C SER A 87 -14.50 -28.75 13.01
N GLY A 88 -15.56 -29.56 12.90
CA GLY A 88 -16.91 -29.17 12.45
C GLY A 88 -17.63 -28.15 13.34
N PHE A 89 -16.91 -27.20 13.91
CA PHE A 89 -17.42 -26.01 14.55
C PHE A 89 -17.59 -24.93 13.48
N ASP A 90 -18.84 -24.70 13.11
CA ASP A 90 -19.27 -23.54 12.37
C ASP A 90 -19.39 -22.38 13.37
N TYR A 91 -18.53 -21.37 13.22
CA TYR A 91 -18.52 -20.18 14.07
C TYR A 91 -19.26 -19.01 13.41
N GLU A 92 -20.08 -19.28 12.37
CA GLU A 92 -20.92 -18.28 11.70
C GLU A 92 -22.40 -18.41 12.09
N GLN A 93 -22.67 -18.44 13.41
CA GLN A 93 -23.99 -18.08 13.94
C GLN A 93 -23.87 -16.83 14.82
N ASP A 94 -24.52 -15.77 14.33
CA ASP A 94 -24.82 -14.43 14.87
C ASP A 94 -23.68 -13.40 15.02
#